data_AF-A0A803TAF1-F1
#
_entry.id   AF-A0A803TAF1-F1
#
_cell.length_a   1.000
_cell.length_b   1.000
_cell.length_c   1.000
_cell.angle_alpha   90.00
_cell.angle_beta   90.00
_cell.angle_gamma   90.00
#
_symmetry.space_group_name_H-M   'P 1'
#
loop_
_entity.id
_entity.type
_entity.pdbx_description
1 polymer ?
#
loop_
_entity_poly.entity_id
_entity_poly.type
_entity_poly.pdbx_seq_one_letter_code
_entity_poly.pdbx_strand_id
1 'polypeptide(L)'
;LLFDFGAWMPNYPSSMRKPPPKSKGSVTFGDILDTLPDVSTTCSTLLILWLLSREPGDRRALGCYPDEHFTEEGAKEVIVAFQRRLAQISEEIEERNKGLPLPYHYLCPKEIENSTSI
;
A
#
# COMPACT_ATOMS: atom_id res chain seq x y z
N LEU A 1 2.65 -0.45 0.66
CA LEU A 1 1.82 -1.57 0.15
C LEU A 1 2.35 -2.10 -1.19
N LEU A 2 2.36 -1.29 -2.24
CA LEU A 2 2.75 -1.76 -3.59
C LEU A 2 4.20 -2.26 -3.62
N PHE A 3 5.15 -1.52 -3.04
CA PHE A 3 6.54 -1.93 -3.02
C PHE A 3 6.80 -3.12 -2.10
N ASP A 4 6.18 -3.20 -0.92
CA ASP A 4 6.44 -4.26 0.06
C ASP A 4 6.19 -5.68 -0.50
N PHE A 5 5.13 -5.83 -1.30
CA PHE A 5 4.79 -7.09 -1.94
C PHE A 5 5.28 -7.20 -3.39
N GLY A 6 5.41 -6.06 -4.08
CA GLY A 6 5.83 -6.01 -5.48
C GLY A 6 7.33 -5.97 -5.71
N ALA A 7 8.13 -5.69 -4.67
CA ALA A 7 9.59 -5.67 -4.76
C ALA A 7 10.18 -7.05 -5.06
N TRP A 8 9.48 -8.11 -4.66
CA TRP A 8 9.84 -9.47 -5.02
C TRP A 8 9.10 -9.89 -6.31
N MET A 9 9.75 -9.70 -7.46
CA MET A 9 9.16 -9.90 -8.78
C MET A 9 8.43 -11.25 -8.96
N PRO A 10 8.94 -12.41 -8.49
CA PRO A 10 8.18 -13.67 -8.62
C PRO A 10 6.84 -13.68 -7.88
N ASN A 11 6.65 -12.85 -6.85
CA ASN A 11 5.37 -12.67 -6.15
C ASN A 11 4.42 -11.72 -6.89
N TYR A 12 4.96 -10.78 -7.69
CA TYR A 12 4.19 -9.81 -8.44
C TYR A 12 4.82 -9.55 -9.83
N PRO A 13 4.73 -10.51 -10.77
CA PRO A 13 5.26 -10.31 -12.10
C PRO A 13 4.34 -9.34 -12.87
N SER A 14 4.88 -8.21 -13.34
CA SER A 14 4.11 -7.22 -14.10
C SER A 14 3.71 -7.69 -15.50
N SER A 15 4.34 -8.76 -16.00
CA SER A 15 4.03 -9.38 -17.29
C SER A 15 4.45 -10.85 -17.30
N MET A 16 3.99 -11.59 -18.31
CA MET A 16 4.40 -12.97 -18.58
C MET A 16 4.80 -13.08 -20.05
N ARG A 17 6.00 -13.60 -20.34
CA ARG A 17 6.59 -13.69 -21.69
C ARG A 17 6.18 -14.95 -22.47
N LYS A 18 5.57 -15.93 -21.80
CA LYS A 18 5.06 -17.18 -22.39
C LYS A 18 3.59 -17.39 -21.99
N PRO A 19 2.79 -18.12 -22.80
CA PRO A 19 1.40 -18.43 -22.45
C PRO A 19 1.31 -19.39 -21.25
N PRO A 20 0.14 -19.49 -20.59
CA PRO A 20 -0.09 -20.48 -19.54
C PRO A 20 0.18 -21.92 -20.02
N PRO A 21 0.77 -22.80 -19.18
CA PRO A 21 0.98 -24.21 -19.52
C PRO A 21 -0.33 -24.93 -19.86
N LYS A 22 -0.30 -25.81 -20.87
CA LYS A 22 -1.48 -26.57 -21.32
C LYS A 22 -1.61 -27.96 -20.68
N SER A 23 -0.57 -28.42 -19.98
CA SER A 23 -0.47 -29.73 -19.35
C SER A 23 0.24 -29.64 -18.01
N LYS A 24 -0.07 -30.56 -17.09
CA LYS A 24 0.60 -30.68 -15.79
C LYS A 24 1.94 -31.41 -15.94
N GLY A 25 2.90 -31.13 -15.06
CA GLY A 25 4.16 -31.88 -14.93
C GLY A 25 5.22 -31.61 -16.00
N SER A 26 4.95 -30.76 -17.00
CA SER A 26 5.88 -30.47 -18.10
C SER A 26 6.73 -29.20 -17.91
N VAL A 27 6.46 -28.41 -16.86
CA VAL A 27 7.13 -27.13 -16.61
C VAL A 27 8.42 -27.35 -15.83
N THR A 28 9.53 -26.83 -16.34
CA THR A 28 10.82 -26.82 -15.64
C THR A 28 11.06 -25.47 -14.95
N PHE A 29 12.08 -25.41 -14.08
CA PHE A 29 12.50 -24.12 -13.50
C PHE A 29 13.00 -23.14 -14.57
N GLY A 30 13.67 -23.64 -15.63
CA GLY A 30 14.08 -22.81 -16.76
C GLY A 30 12.88 -22.19 -17.49
N ASP A 31 11.79 -22.95 -17.67
CA ASP A 31 10.56 -22.42 -18.25
C ASP A 31 9.95 -21.29 -17.42
N ILE A 32 10.03 -21.39 -16.08
CA ILE A 32 9.57 -20.33 -15.18
C ILE A 32 10.41 -19.06 -15.39
N LEU A 33 11.74 -19.16 -15.37
CA LEU A 33 12.64 -18.01 -15.57
C LEU A 33 12.43 -17.35 -16.93
N ASP A 34 12.20 -18.14 -17.98
CA ASP A 34 11.90 -17.62 -19.31
C ASP A 34 10.51 -16.96 -19.40
N THR A 35 9.56 -17.40 -18.57
CA THR A 35 8.19 -16.86 -18.56
C THR A 35 8.10 -15.55 -17.78
N LEU A 36 8.85 -15.42 -16.67
CA LEU A 36 8.89 -14.20 -15.86
C LEU A 36 9.42 -13.00 -16.68
N PRO A 37 9.11 -11.75 -16.29
CA PRO A 37 9.62 -10.55 -16.93
C PRO A 37 11.15 -10.56 -17.05
N ASP A 38 11.67 -9.93 -18.11
CA ASP A 38 13.10 -9.71 -18.21
C ASP A 38 13.61 -8.67 -17.19
N VAL A 39 14.93 -8.52 -17.14
CA VAL A 39 15.60 -7.62 -16.18
C VAL A 39 15.14 -6.18 -16.38
N SER A 40 15.04 -5.70 -17.63
CA SER A 40 14.66 -4.31 -17.90
C SER A 40 13.23 -4.02 -17.42
N THR A 41 12.29 -4.89 -17.75
CA THR A 41 10.88 -4.77 -17.34
C THR A 41 10.75 -4.83 -15.83
N THR A 42 11.51 -5.74 -15.19
CA THR A 42 11.56 -5.85 -13.74
C THR A 42 12.07 -4.56 -13.11
N CYS A 43 13.21 -4.04 -13.56
CA CYS A 43 13.79 -2.80 -13.05
C CYS A 43 12.86 -1.59 -13.21
N SER A 44 12.24 -1.42 -14.38
CA SER A 44 11.26 -0.34 -14.61
C SER A 44 10.05 -0.47 -13.69
N THR A 45 9.52 -1.68 -13.51
CA THR A 45 8.40 -1.95 -12.61
C THR A 45 8.77 -1.62 -11.15
N LEU A 46 9.95 -2.06 -10.69
CA LEU A 46 10.42 -1.79 -9.33
C LEU A 46 10.56 -0.29 -9.06
N LEU A 47 11.08 0.47 -10.02
CA LEU A 47 11.18 1.92 -9.91
C LEU A 47 9.79 2.57 -9.77
N ILE A 48 8.82 2.17 -10.60
CA ILE A 48 7.45 2.67 -10.53
C ILE A 48 6.81 2.34 -9.18
N LEU A 49 6.89 1.08 -8.74
CA LEU A 49 6.32 0.66 -7.46
C LEU A 49 6.95 1.41 -6.29
N TRP A 50 8.27 1.65 -6.34
CA TRP A 50 8.97 2.43 -5.33
C TRP A 50 8.46 3.87 -5.31
N LEU A 51 8.41 4.54 -6.46
CA LEU A 51 7.94 5.94 -6.57
C LEU A 51 6.51 6.09 -6.06
N LEU A 52 5.60 5.20 -6.45
CA LEU A 52 4.18 5.25 -6.05
C LEU A 52 3.94 4.80 -4.59
N SER A 53 4.92 4.17 -3.94
CA SER A 53 4.81 3.76 -2.54
C SER A 53 5.39 4.78 -1.57
N ARG A 54 6.01 5.86 -2.07
CA ARG A 54 6.57 6.90 -1.21
C ARG A 54 5.48 7.80 -0.67
N GLU A 55 5.63 8.15 0.59
CA GLU A 55 4.83 9.20 1.20
C GLU A 55 5.21 10.57 0.60
N PRO A 56 4.24 11.42 0.27
CA PRO A 56 4.50 12.81 -0.09
C PRO A 56 5.18 13.54 1.08
N GLY A 57 6.05 14.50 0.78
CA GLY A 57 6.76 15.27 1.80
C GLY A 57 5.84 16.16 2.67
N ASP A 58 4.62 16.41 2.22
CA ASP A 58 3.59 17.22 2.85
C ASP A 58 2.33 16.41 3.23
N ARG A 59 2.53 15.11 3.53
CA ARG A 59 1.48 14.16 3.94
C ARG A 59 0.51 14.74 4.96
N ARG A 60 -0.79 14.56 4.71
CA ARG A 60 -1.90 14.96 5.59
C ARG A 60 -2.76 13.75 5.94
N ALA A 61 -2.47 13.17 7.11
CA ALA A 61 -3.22 12.02 7.62
C ALA A 61 -4.73 12.28 7.70
N LEU A 62 -5.52 11.22 7.55
CA LEU A 62 -6.97 11.25 7.57
C LEU A 62 -7.50 11.96 8.83
N GLY A 63 -8.39 12.92 8.63
CA GLY A 63 -8.96 13.73 9.71
C GLY A 63 -8.12 14.95 10.10
N CYS A 64 -6.93 15.14 9.53
CA CYS A 64 -6.14 16.36 9.69
C CYS A 64 -6.62 17.44 8.71
N TYR A 65 -7.38 18.42 9.20
CA TYR A 65 -7.94 19.51 8.39
C TYR A 65 -7.35 20.85 8.85
N PRO A 66 -6.13 21.23 8.41
CA PRO A 66 -5.51 22.49 8.82
C PRO A 66 -6.17 23.72 8.17
N ASP A 67 -6.83 23.52 7.02
CA ASP A 67 -7.58 24.58 6.34
C ASP A 67 -9.01 24.64 6.92
N GLU A 68 -9.29 25.67 7.73
CA GLU A 68 -10.59 25.85 8.40
C GLU A 68 -11.67 26.36 7.42
N HIS A 69 -12.28 25.42 6.70
CA HIS A 69 -13.45 25.71 5.86
C HIS A 69 -14.77 25.71 6.65
N PHE A 70 -14.89 24.82 7.63
CA PHE A 70 -16.00 24.81 8.59
C PHE A 70 -15.62 25.69 9.78
N THR A 71 -16.43 26.70 10.04
CA THR A 71 -16.19 27.67 11.12
C THR A 71 -17.19 27.52 12.27
N GLU A 72 -18.28 26.80 12.01
CA GLU A 72 -19.35 26.54 12.95
C GLU A 72 -18.90 25.57 14.05
N GLU A 73 -19.21 25.91 15.31
CA GLU A 73 -18.82 25.10 16.47
C GLU A 73 -19.33 23.65 16.38
N GLY A 74 -20.58 23.45 15.94
CA GLY A 74 -21.14 22.11 15.79
C GLY A 74 -20.37 21.24 14.77
N ALA A 75 -19.86 21.83 13.70
CA ALA A 75 -19.02 21.11 12.73
C ALA A 75 -17.64 20.77 13.33
N LYS A 76 -17.04 21.72 14.08
CA LYS A 76 -15.77 21.51 14.78
C LYS A 76 -15.87 20.39 15.82
N GLU A 77 -16.95 20.32 16.58
CA GLU A 77 -17.21 19.24 17.54
C GLU A 77 -17.27 17.86 16.86
N VAL A 78 -17.94 17.75 15.70
CA VAL A 78 -18.00 16.52 14.92
C VAL A 78 -16.63 16.11 14.39
N ILE A 79 -15.82 17.07 13.91
CA ILE A 79 -14.44 16.82 13.47
C ILE A 79 -13.59 16.27 14.63
N VAL A 80 -13.68 16.88 15.81
CA VAL A 80 -12.95 16.40 17.00
C VAL A 80 -13.38 14.99 17.40
N ALA A 81 -14.69 14.70 17.36
CA ALA A 81 -15.20 13.36 17.64
C ALA A 81 -14.68 12.33 16.62
N PHE A 82 -14.65 12.69 15.34
CA PHE A 82 -14.09 11.87 14.27
C PHE A 82 -12.59 11.59 14.50
N GLN A 83 -11.79 12.62 14.75
CA GLN A 83 -10.35 12.48 15.06
C GLN A 83 -10.10 11.58 16.27
N ARG A 84 -10.89 11.72 17.34
CA ARG A 84 -10.79 10.85 18.52
C ARG A 84 -11.06 9.39 18.17
N ARG A 85 -12.07 9.13 17.34
CA ARG A 85 -12.36 7.76 16.89
C ARG A 85 -11.23 7.18 16.04
N LEU A 86 -10.63 7.98 15.15
CA LEU A 86 -9.47 7.55 14.36
C LEU A 86 -8.25 7.24 15.22
N ALA A 87 -7.99 8.03 16.27
CA ALA A 87 -6.92 7.76 17.22
C ALA A 87 -7.12 6.41 17.92
N GLN A 88 -8.34 6.14 18.40
CA GLN A 88 -8.69 4.86 19.03
C GLN A 88 -8.49 3.68 18.06
N ILE A 89 -8.95 3.80 16.81
CA ILE A 89 -8.75 2.76 15.78
C ILE A 89 -7.26 2.52 15.52
N SER A 90 -6.45 3.59 15.50
CA SER A 90 -4.99 3.47 15.31
C SER A 90 -4.36 2.66 16.45
N GLU A 91 -4.72 2.95 17.71
CA GLU A 91 -4.24 2.21 18.88
C GLU A 91 -4.65 0.73 18.83
N GLU A 92 -5.92 0.45 18.49
CA GLU A 92 -6.43 -0.92 18.33
C GLU A 92 -5.63 -1.70 17.25
N ILE A 93 -5.31 -1.06 16.12
CA ILE A 93 -4.52 -1.65 15.03
C ILE A 93 -3.07 -1.88 15.46
N GLU A 94 -2.46 -0.90 16.13
CA GLU A 94 -1.08 -1.00 16.63
C GLU A 94 -0.95 -2.15 17.63
N GLU A 95 -1.89 -2.28 18.57
CA GLU A 95 -1.91 -3.38 19.53
C GLU A 95 -2.09 -4.73 18.85
N ARG A 96 -3.07 -4.85 17.95
CA ARG A 96 -3.29 -6.08 17.16
C ARG A 96 -2.02 -6.47 16.39
N ASN A 97 -1.33 -5.50 15.80
CA ASN A 97 -0.14 -5.73 14.98
C ASN A 97 1.07 -6.26 15.78
N LYS A 98 1.18 -6.00 17.09
CA LYS A 98 2.26 -6.54 17.94
C LYS A 98 2.27 -8.06 17.98
N GLY A 99 1.10 -8.70 17.84
CA GLY A 99 0.96 -10.16 17.83
C GLY A 99 1.10 -10.82 16.47
N LEU A 100 1.34 -10.05 15.39
CA LEU A 100 1.39 -10.59 14.04
C LEU A 100 2.85 -10.74 13.54
N PRO A 101 3.19 -11.88 12.90
CA PRO A 101 4.50 -12.05 12.27
C PRO A 101 4.69 -11.11 11.08
N LEU A 102 3.59 -10.70 10.44
CA LEU A 102 3.56 -9.69 9.38
C LEU A 102 2.50 -8.63 9.72
N PRO A 103 2.90 -7.50 10.31
CA PRO A 103 1.98 -6.41 10.68
C PRO A 103 1.25 -5.80 9.47
N TYR A 104 -0.04 -5.52 9.62
CA TYR A 104 -0.83 -4.81 8.62
C TYR A 104 -1.09 -3.38 9.07
N HIS A 105 -0.32 -2.42 8.51
CA HIS A 105 -0.36 -1.01 8.90
C HIS A 105 -1.07 -0.11 7.88
N TYR A 106 -1.35 -0.59 6.66
CA TYR A 106 -1.81 0.25 5.54
C TYR A 106 -3.17 0.93 5.74
N LEU A 107 -4.01 0.41 6.64
CA LEU A 107 -5.28 1.02 7.02
C LEU A 107 -5.26 1.62 8.43
N CYS A 108 -4.08 1.77 9.03
CA CYS A 108 -3.96 2.59 10.23
C CYS A 108 -4.31 4.03 9.85
N PRO A 109 -5.21 4.73 10.57
CA PRO A 109 -5.56 6.11 10.25
C PRO A 109 -4.37 7.08 10.17
N LYS A 110 -3.32 6.84 10.95
CA LYS A 110 -2.04 7.58 10.84
C LYS A 110 -1.38 7.40 9.48
N GLU A 111 -1.64 6.27 8.82
CA GLU A 111 -1.05 5.90 7.56
C GLU A 111 -1.90 6.25 6.32
N ILE A 112 -3.14 6.71 6.51
CA ILE A 112 -4.07 7.02 5.42
C ILE A 112 -4.01 8.53 5.14
N GLU A 113 -3.80 8.91 3.88
CA GLU A 113 -3.93 10.31 3.43
C GLU A 113 -5.40 10.76 3.36
N ASN A 114 -5.64 12.06 3.56
CA ASN A 114 -6.98 12.64 3.36
C ASN A 114 -7.47 12.56 1.91
N SER A 115 -6.57 12.48 0.94
CA SER A 115 -6.87 12.47 -0.50
C SER A 115 -5.87 11.62 -1.28
N THR A 116 -6.13 11.42 -2.57
CA THR A 116 -5.19 10.76 -3.50
C THR A 116 -4.23 11.80 -4.07
N SER A 117 -2.97 11.78 -3.62
CA SER A 117 -1.94 12.79 -3.95
C SER A 117 -0.65 12.23 -4.56
N ILE A 118 -0.63 10.93 -4.90
CA ILE A 118 0.48 10.21 -5.55
C ILE A 118 0.00 9.48 -6.79
#